data_AF-A0A1I4S3C2-F1
#
_entry.id   AF-A0A1I4S3C2-F1
#
_cell.length_a   1.000
_cell.length_b   1.000
_cell.length_c   1.000
_cell.angle_alpha   90.00
_cell.angle_beta   90.00
_cell.angle_gamma   90.00
#
_symmetry.space_group_name_H-M   'P 1'
#
loop_
_entity.id
_entity.type
_entity.pdbx_description
1 polymer ?
#
loop_
_entity_poly.entity_id
_entity_poly.type
_entity_poly.pdbx_seq_one_letter_code
_entity_poly.pdbx_strand_id
1 'polypeptide(L)'
;MSFVAAAIARDGAVVVTDGRAMGWSPDGSVVNVQVDRIIPVGKNALIAAGGAPEAVEMAKKAAAFIHDEGLEELNRIFHALVAFLAGEYEAFMRKKCQVVPVDPTHYIHFLLVGYDAPEDAFKMFLIWNKKKLPSLDGEQVGPVFSVPRIMSLEVTLMQMVKEGAGVGELVKEIEKRISSVEKISDDIGPPWKFMLIDREGIKRA
;
A
#
# COMPACT_ATOMS: atom_id res chain seq x y z
N MET A 1 9.77 -0.79 9.77
CA MET A 1 9.15 -1.69 8.79
C MET A 1 7.63 -1.49 8.83
N SER A 2 6.86 -1.94 7.84
CA SER A 2 5.39 -1.91 7.85
C SER A 2 4.83 -3.17 7.23
N PHE A 3 3.55 -3.46 7.46
CA PHE A 3 2.84 -4.53 6.76
C PHE A 3 1.77 -3.97 5.82
N VAL A 4 1.80 -4.43 4.58
CA VAL A 4 0.77 -4.23 3.57
C VAL A 4 0.50 -5.57 2.92
N ALA A 5 -0.75 -6.00 2.83
CA ALA A 5 -1.12 -7.13 1.99
C ALA A 5 -2.43 -6.85 1.26
N ALA A 6 -2.58 -7.46 0.10
CA ALA A 6 -3.81 -7.38 -0.67
C ALA A 6 -4.06 -8.66 -1.45
N ALA A 7 -5.33 -8.91 -1.72
CA ALA A 7 -5.77 -10.02 -2.55
C ALA A 7 -7.00 -9.63 -3.38
N ILE A 8 -7.07 -10.14 -4.59
CA ILE A 8 -8.14 -9.95 -5.56
C ILE A 8 -8.89 -11.27 -5.73
N ALA A 9 -10.18 -11.24 -5.44
CA ALA A 9 -11.16 -12.29 -5.74
C ALA A 9 -12.02 -11.86 -6.96
N ARG A 10 -12.95 -12.73 -7.35
CA ARG A 10 -13.89 -12.46 -8.46
C ARG A 10 -14.92 -11.38 -8.12
N ASP A 11 -15.31 -11.29 -6.87
CA ASP A 11 -16.36 -10.41 -6.34
C ASP A 11 -15.81 -9.11 -5.72
N GLY A 12 -14.50 -9.03 -5.46
CA GLY A 12 -13.89 -7.86 -4.84
C GLY A 12 -12.38 -7.99 -4.65
N ALA A 13 -11.78 -6.96 -4.06
CA ALA A 13 -10.43 -6.96 -3.56
C ALA A 13 -10.40 -6.58 -2.07
N VAL A 14 -9.44 -7.11 -1.33
CA VAL A 14 -9.14 -6.74 0.05
C VAL A 14 -7.75 -6.15 0.13
N VAL A 15 -7.61 -5.10 0.93
CA VAL A 15 -6.32 -4.51 1.30
C VAL A 15 -6.26 -4.40 2.81
N VAL A 16 -5.15 -4.85 3.40
CA VAL A 16 -4.86 -4.76 4.82
C VAL A 16 -3.54 -4.04 5.04
N THR A 17 -3.50 -3.18 6.06
CA THR A 17 -2.26 -2.57 6.52
C THR A 17 -2.17 -2.61 8.04
N ASP A 18 -0.94 -2.60 8.54
CA ASP A 18 -0.68 -2.23 9.93
C ASP A 18 -0.86 -0.71 10.14
N GLY A 19 -0.89 -0.28 11.39
CA GLY A 19 -1.11 1.11 11.76
C GLY A 19 0.03 1.71 12.58
N ARG A 20 1.14 0.97 12.74
CA ARG A 20 2.30 1.37 13.53
C ARG A 20 3.40 1.90 12.62
N ALA A 21 4.10 2.93 13.08
CA ALA A 21 5.35 3.34 12.49
C ALA A 21 6.27 3.96 13.55
N MET A 22 7.57 3.97 13.27
CA MET A 22 8.55 4.72 14.05
C MET A 22 8.73 6.11 13.44
N GLY A 23 8.68 7.13 14.28
CA GLY A 23 8.96 8.52 13.93
C GLY A 23 10.01 9.13 14.86
N TRP A 24 10.40 10.36 14.55
CA TRP A 24 11.31 11.15 15.38
C TRP A 24 10.50 12.21 16.10
N SER A 25 10.70 12.34 17.41
CA SER A 25 10.16 13.43 18.20
C SER A 25 11.00 14.71 18.02
N PRO A 26 10.50 15.88 18.48
CA PRO A 26 11.26 17.13 18.43
C PRO A 26 12.58 17.12 19.22
N ASP A 27 12.72 16.22 20.21
CA ASP A 27 13.95 16.08 20.99
C ASP A 27 14.94 15.07 20.38
N GLY A 28 14.60 14.46 19.24
CA GLY A 28 15.43 13.49 18.54
C GLY A 28 15.30 12.05 19.04
N SER A 29 14.39 11.75 19.98
CA SER A 29 14.06 10.38 20.36
C SER A 29 13.15 9.68 19.34
N VAL A 30 13.30 8.36 19.24
CA VAL A 30 12.42 7.53 18.40
C VAL A 30 11.13 7.26 19.16
N VAL A 31 10.00 7.60 18.55
CA VAL A 31 8.66 7.41 19.13
C VAL A 31 7.78 6.59 18.20
N ASN A 32 6.89 5.79 18.79
CA ASN A 32 5.85 5.10 18.03
C ASN A 32 4.75 6.09 17.66
N VAL A 33 4.41 6.14 16.37
CA VAL A 33 3.31 6.93 15.83
C VAL A 33 2.28 6.02 15.17
N GLN A 34 1.01 6.40 15.28
CA GLN A 34 -0.06 5.75 14.54
C GLN A 34 -0.21 6.41 13.17
N VAL A 35 -0.31 5.60 12.12
CA VAL A 35 -0.43 6.06 10.74
C VAL A 35 -1.59 5.36 10.05
N ASP A 36 -2.37 6.12 9.29
CA ASP A 36 -3.35 5.56 8.37
C ASP A 36 -2.68 5.34 7.01
N ARG A 37 -2.40 4.08 6.71
CA ARG A 37 -1.68 3.68 5.50
C ARG A 37 -2.58 3.48 4.28
N ILE A 38 -3.90 3.53 4.42
CA ILE A 38 -4.83 3.32 3.30
C ILE A 38 -5.52 4.63 2.92
N ILE A 39 -5.17 5.15 1.75
CA ILE A 39 -5.61 6.43 1.20
C ILE A 39 -6.51 6.17 -0.02
N PRO A 40 -7.81 6.50 0.02
CA PRO A 40 -8.67 6.45 -1.15
C PRO A 40 -8.19 7.39 -2.26
N VAL A 41 -8.23 6.92 -3.49
CA VAL A 41 -7.89 7.65 -4.72
C VAL A 41 -9.11 7.56 -5.64
N GLY A 42 -10.12 8.36 -5.32
CA GLY A 42 -11.43 8.29 -5.97
C GLY A 42 -12.36 7.23 -5.38
N LYS A 43 -13.40 6.88 -6.13
CA LYS A 43 -14.49 6.00 -5.67
C LYS A 43 -14.11 4.51 -5.63
N ASN A 44 -13.30 4.09 -6.59
CA ASN A 44 -13.07 2.67 -6.91
C ASN A 44 -11.63 2.22 -6.70
N ALA A 45 -10.74 3.08 -6.20
CA ALA A 45 -9.32 2.79 -6.06
C ALA A 45 -8.73 3.41 -4.79
N LEU A 46 -7.73 2.76 -4.23
CA LEU A 46 -6.99 3.23 -3.06
C LEU A 46 -5.50 2.93 -3.19
N ILE A 47 -4.68 3.70 -2.47
CA ILE A 47 -3.26 3.47 -2.27
C ILE A 47 -3.05 2.94 -0.86
N ALA A 48 -2.36 1.81 -0.71
CA ALA A 48 -1.75 1.41 0.55
C ALA A 48 -0.26 1.82 0.56
N ALA A 49 0.10 2.73 1.47
CA ALA A 49 1.44 3.26 1.63
C ALA A 49 2.23 2.50 2.70
N GLY A 50 3.28 1.81 2.28
CA GLY A 50 4.14 1.05 3.17
C GLY A 50 5.56 1.60 3.27
N GLY A 51 6.25 1.17 4.32
CA GLY A 51 7.55 1.63 4.71
C GLY A 51 7.48 2.80 5.69
N ALA A 52 8.28 3.83 5.41
CA ALA A 52 8.43 5.02 6.24
C ALA A 52 7.10 5.80 6.40
N PRO A 53 6.85 6.46 7.54
CA PRO A 53 5.66 7.30 7.76
C PRO A 53 5.42 8.33 6.64
N GLU A 54 6.50 8.85 6.06
CA GLU A 54 6.44 9.88 5.03
C GLU A 54 5.81 9.39 3.72
N ALA A 55 5.78 8.07 3.48
CA ALA A 55 5.03 7.48 2.38
C ALA A 55 3.53 7.82 2.48
N VAL A 56 2.97 7.92 3.68
CA VAL A 56 1.56 8.26 3.88
C VAL A 56 1.26 9.68 3.40
N GLU A 57 2.14 10.63 3.72
CA GLU A 57 1.98 12.02 3.28
C GLU A 57 2.14 12.17 1.76
N MET A 58 3.08 11.42 1.16
CA MET A 58 3.20 11.35 -0.30
C MET A 58 1.93 10.78 -0.95
N ALA A 59 1.37 9.70 -0.39
CA ALA A 59 0.14 9.08 -0.89
C ALA A 59 -1.07 10.02 -0.78
N LYS A 60 -1.20 10.80 0.30
CA LYS A 60 -2.26 11.81 0.45
C LYS A 60 -2.18 12.90 -0.61
N LYS A 61 -0.97 13.45 -0.85
CA LYS A 61 -0.77 14.45 -1.91
C LYS A 61 -1.07 13.87 -3.28
N ALA A 62 -0.64 12.65 -3.55
CA ALA A 62 -0.90 11.98 -4.80
C ALA A 62 -2.40 11.72 -4.99
N ALA A 63 -3.12 11.31 -3.95
CA ALA A 63 -4.57 11.15 -3.98
C ALA A 63 -5.30 12.46 -4.30
N ALA A 64 -4.87 13.58 -3.69
CA ALA A 64 -5.41 14.91 -4.00
C ALA A 64 -5.15 15.30 -5.46
N PHE A 65 -3.92 15.09 -5.95
CA PHE A 65 -3.58 15.34 -7.35
C PHE A 65 -4.44 14.52 -8.32
N ILE A 66 -4.60 13.22 -8.08
CA ILE A 66 -5.43 12.35 -8.92
C ILE A 66 -6.90 12.80 -8.93
N HIS A 67 -7.42 13.22 -7.77
CA HIS A 67 -8.76 13.77 -7.66
C HIS A 67 -8.92 15.05 -8.47
N ASP A 68 -7.97 15.98 -8.35
CA ASP A 68 -8.01 17.28 -9.04
C ASP A 68 -7.89 17.13 -10.57
N GLU A 69 -7.12 16.14 -11.04
CA GLU A 69 -7.01 15.78 -12.45
C GLU A 69 -8.21 14.95 -12.97
N GLY A 70 -9.11 14.52 -12.09
CA GLY A 70 -10.30 13.74 -12.46
C GLY A 70 -9.99 12.38 -13.09
N LEU A 71 -8.89 11.73 -12.68
CA LEU A 71 -8.51 10.43 -13.24
C LEU A 71 -9.26 9.30 -12.53
N GLU A 72 -10.01 8.51 -13.29
CA GLU A 72 -10.78 7.37 -12.77
C GLU A 72 -10.26 6.00 -13.24
N GLU A 73 -9.63 5.94 -14.42
CA GLU A 73 -9.11 4.69 -14.99
C GLU A 73 -7.82 4.25 -14.29
N LEU A 74 -7.76 3.00 -13.82
CA LEU A 74 -6.65 2.53 -12.98
C LEU A 74 -5.27 2.62 -13.66
N ASN A 75 -5.18 2.31 -14.95
CA ASN A 75 -3.92 2.43 -15.69
C ASN A 75 -3.44 3.89 -15.76
N ARG A 76 -4.37 4.84 -15.96
CA ARG A 76 -4.05 6.27 -15.99
C ARG A 76 -3.66 6.78 -14.61
N ILE A 77 -4.39 6.36 -13.57
CA ILE A 77 -4.04 6.64 -12.17
C ILE A 77 -2.63 6.11 -11.89
N PHE A 78 -2.34 4.85 -12.23
CA PHE A 78 -1.03 4.24 -12.02
C PHE A 78 0.11 5.04 -12.66
N HIS A 79 0.00 5.39 -13.95
CA HIS A 79 1.04 6.17 -14.63
C HIS A 79 1.23 7.57 -14.04
N ALA A 80 0.13 8.23 -13.69
CA ALA A 80 0.14 9.53 -13.03
C ALA A 80 0.78 9.44 -11.63
N LEU A 81 0.47 8.39 -10.86
CA LEU A 81 1.05 8.15 -9.53
C LEU A 81 2.55 7.90 -9.61
N VAL A 82 3.03 7.07 -10.55
CA VAL A 82 4.48 6.82 -10.70
C VAL A 82 5.23 8.13 -10.95
N ALA A 83 4.74 8.96 -11.86
CA ALA A 83 5.37 10.24 -12.18
C ALA A 83 5.31 11.23 -11.00
N PHE A 84 4.14 11.38 -10.37
CA PHE A 84 3.92 12.31 -9.26
C PHE A 84 4.76 11.93 -8.04
N LEU A 85 4.68 10.65 -7.63
CA LEU A 85 5.39 10.16 -6.45
C LEU A 85 6.91 10.19 -6.64
N ALA A 86 7.42 10.04 -7.87
CA ALA A 86 8.84 10.18 -8.14
C ALA A 86 9.34 11.60 -7.81
N GLY A 87 8.58 12.64 -8.18
CA GLY A 87 8.89 14.03 -7.83
C GLY A 87 8.82 14.31 -6.33
N GLU A 88 7.78 13.82 -5.65
CA GLU A 88 7.64 13.94 -4.19
C GLU A 88 8.76 13.22 -3.44
N TYR A 89 9.14 12.02 -3.89
CA TYR A 89 10.24 11.27 -3.31
C TYR A 89 11.58 11.98 -3.51
N GLU A 90 11.84 12.55 -4.68
CA GLU A 90 13.05 13.33 -4.92
C GLU A 90 13.12 14.57 -4.02
N ALA A 91 12.03 15.33 -3.91
CA ALA A 91 11.95 16.50 -3.04
C ALA A 91 12.20 16.14 -1.57
N PHE A 92 11.62 15.02 -1.13
CA PHE A 92 11.83 14.47 0.21
C PHE A 92 13.28 14.08 0.47
N MET A 93 13.90 13.32 -0.45
CA MET A 93 15.29 12.91 -0.32
C MET A 93 16.22 14.12 -0.26
N ARG A 94 16.00 15.15 -1.11
CA ARG A 94 16.76 16.41 -1.07
C ARG A 94 16.67 17.10 0.29
N LYS A 95 15.49 17.12 0.92
CA LYS A 95 15.29 17.72 2.25
C LYS A 95 15.96 16.90 3.36
N LYS A 96 15.88 15.57 3.32
CA LYS A 96 16.54 14.69 4.31
C LYS A 96 18.08 14.76 4.24
N CYS A 97 18.65 14.87 3.04
CA CYS A 97 20.09 15.05 2.85
C CYS A 97 20.67 16.29 3.56
N GLN A 98 19.84 17.29 3.88
CA GLN A 98 20.29 18.50 4.59
C GLN A 98 20.42 18.31 6.11
N VAL A 99 19.84 17.24 6.67
CA VAL A 99 19.65 17.09 8.13
C VAL A 99 20.35 15.85 8.67
N VAL A 100 20.46 14.77 7.90
CA VAL A 100 21.10 13.52 8.30
C VAL A 100 21.87 12.90 7.11
N PRO A 101 22.96 12.16 7.33
CA PRO A 101 23.50 11.30 6.28
C PRO A 101 22.39 10.37 5.80
N VAL A 102 22.23 10.27 4.47
CA VAL A 102 21.16 9.48 3.84
C VAL A 102 21.22 8.05 4.39
N ASP A 103 20.22 7.66 5.17
CA ASP A 103 20.02 6.23 5.45
C ASP A 103 19.81 5.55 4.08
N PRO A 104 20.72 4.64 3.68
CA PRO A 104 20.69 3.99 2.37
C PRO A 104 19.43 3.12 2.15
N THR A 105 18.53 3.06 3.13
CA THR A 105 17.46 2.06 3.20
C THR A 105 16.08 2.64 3.48
N HIS A 106 15.74 3.79 2.88
CA HIS A 106 14.35 4.29 2.87
C HIS A 106 13.47 3.41 1.97
N TYR A 107 13.07 2.22 2.42
CA TYR A 107 12.13 1.39 1.68
C TYR A 107 10.75 2.06 1.70
N ILE A 108 10.34 2.63 0.58
CA ILE A 108 8.99 3.18 0.38
C ILE A 108 8.34 2.40 -0.76
N HIS A 109 7.12 1.95 -0.52
CA HIS A 109 6.32 1.28 -1.53
C HIS A 109 4.86 1.69 -1.42
N PHE A 110 4.17 1.65 -2.55
CA PHE A 110 2.77 1.98 -2.68
C PHE A 110 2.10 0.85 -3.44
N LEU A 111 0.96 0.39 -2.93
CA LEU A 111 0.13 -0.59 -3.61
C LEU A 111 -1.16 0.11 -4.04
N LEU A 112 -1.33 0.33 -5.34
CA LEU A 112 -2.59 0.79 -5.91
C LEU A 112 -3.48 -0.43 -6.13
N VAL A 113 -4.66 -0.44 -5.53
CA VAL A 113 -5.66 -1.48 -5.72
C VAL A 113 -6.97 -0.82 -6.08
N GLY A 114 -7.69 -1.36 -7.06
CA GLY A 114 -9.00 -0.84 -7.39
C GLY A 114 -9.76 -1.68 -8.39
N TYR A 115 -10.96 -1.20 -8.72
CA TYR A 115 -11.86 -1.72 -9.74
C TYR A 115 -11.85 -0.82 -10.97
N ASP A 116 -11.53 -1.40 -12.12
CA ASP A 116 -11.55 -0.77 -13.44
C ASP A 116 -12.90 -1.06 -14.10
N ALA A 117 -13.83 -0.10 -14.01
CA ALA A 117 -15.20 -0.28 -14.50
C ALA A 117 -15.30 -0.55 -16.02
N PRO A 118 -14.54 0.13 -16.90
CA PRO A 118 -14.50 -0.19 -18.33
C PRO A 118 -14.12 -1.64 -18.66
N GLU A 119 -13.24 -2.27 -17.86
CA GLU A 119 -12.77 -3.64 -18.10
C GLU A 119 -13.49 -4.69 -17.24
N ASP A 120 -14.41 -4.27 -16.36
CA ASP A 120 -15.00 -5.08 -15.29
C ASP A 120 -13.95 -5.92 -14.52
N ALA A 121 -12.80 -5.30 -14.21
CA ALA A 121 -11.64 -6.00 -13.68
C ALA A 121 -11.09 -5.32 -12.43
N PHE A 122 -10.78 -6.12 -11.41
CA PHE A 122 -9.95 -5.64 -10.29
C PHE A 122 -8.48 -5.73 -10.69
N LYS A 123 -7.71 -4.67 -10.41
CA LYS A 123 -6.28 -4.60 -10.72
C LYS A 123 -5.48 -4.16 -9.51
N MET A 124 -4.22 -4.56 -9.50
CA MET A 124 -3.27 -4.20 -8.47
C MET A 124 -1.92 -3.83 -9.09
N PHE A 125 -1.35 -2.72 -8.65
CA PHE A 125 -0.07 -2.21 -9.11
C PHE A 125 0.83 -1.91 -7.92
N LEU A 126 2.08 -2.32 -8.01
CA LEU A 126 3.12 -1.98 -7.06
C LEU A 126 3.93 -0.81 -7.61
N ILE A 127 4.21 0.18 -6.76
CA ILE A 127 5.16 1.26 -7.02
C ILE A 127 6.20 1.23 -5.89
N TRP A 128 7.48 1.25 -6.20
CA TRP A 128 8.55 1.13 -5.20
C TRP A 128 9.81 1.88 -5.60
N ASN A 129 10.65 2.19 -4.61
CA ASN A 129 11.93 2.83 -4.86
C ASN A 129 13.03 1.84 -5.26
N LYS A 130 13.81 2.19 -6.28
CA LYS A 130 14.98 1.41 -6.69
C LYS A 130 16.18 1.67 -5.77
N LYS A 131 16.96 0.62 -5.48
CA LYS A 131 18.11 0.67 -4.54
C LYS A 131 19.23 1.66 -4.90
N LYS A 132 19.34 2.12 -6.15
CA LYS A 132 20.53 2.85 -6.64
C LYS A 132 20.29 4.31 -7.04
N LEU A 133 19.05 4.77 -7.15
CA LEU A 133 18.71 6.14 -7.53
C LEU A 133 17.41 6.58 -6.86
N PRO A 134 17.17 7.88 -6.64
CA PRO A 134 15.88 8.40 -6.21
C PRO A 134 14.85 8.31 -7.36
N SER A 135 14.59 7.10 -7.83
CA SER A 135 13.58 6.81 -8.83
C SER A 135 12.59 5.80 -8.25
N LEU A 136 11.32 6.08 -8.49
CA LEU A 136 10.27 5.10 -8.33
C LEU A 136 10.09 4.36 -9.65
N ASP A 137 9.79 3.08 -9.54
CA ASP A 137 9.33 2.26 -10.64
C ASP A 137 8.02 1.60 -10.23
N GLY A 138 7.30 1.05 -11.20
CA GLY A 138 6.08 0.33 -10.90
C GLY A 138 5.74 -0.73 -11.93
N GLU A 139 4.94 -1.70 -11.50
CA GLU A 139 4.43 -2.76 -12.36
C GLU A 139 3.05 -3.22 -11.88
N GLN A 140 2.27 -3.82 -12.79
CA GLN A 140 1.09 -4.57 -12.40
C GLN A 140 1.53 -5.88 -11.74
N VAL A 141 0.97 -6.18 -10.57
CA VAL A 141 1.25 -7.42 -9.85
C VAL A 141 0.07 -8.39 -9.95
N GLY A 142 0.33 -9.66 -9.59
CA GLY A 142 -0.69 -10.71 -9.58
C GLY A 142 -1.81 -10.45 -8.56
N PRO A 143 -2.78 -11.36 -8.46
CA PRO A 143 -3.97 -11.14 -7.62
C PRO A 143 -3.69 -11.24 -6.13
N VAL A 144 -2.47 -11.55 -5.68
CA VAL A 144 -2.09 -11.59 -4.26
C VAL A 144 -0.71 -10.99 -4.10
N PHE A 145 -0.54 -10.15 -3.09
CA PHE A 145 0.73 -9.47 -2.81
C PHE A 145 0.87 -9.13 -1.32
N SER A 146 2.09 -9.21 -0.78
CA SER A 146 2.39 -8.82 0.61
C SER A 146 3.79 -8.21 0.78
N VAL A 147 3.90 -7.24 1.69
CA VAL A 147 5.15 -6.62 2.13
C VAL A 147 5.14 -6.46 3.65
N PRO A 148 6.17 -6.95 4.39
CA PRO A 148 7.18 -7.89 3.92
C PRO A 148 6.54 -9.14 3.33
N ARG A 149 7.26 -9.80 2.42
CA ARG A 149 6.72 -10.95 1.69
C ARG A 149 6.50 -12.13 2.63
N ILE A 150 5.27 -12.62 2.72
CA ILE A 150 4.90 -13.81 3.51
C ILE A 150 4.44 -14.91 2.57
N MET A 151 5.40 -15.73 2.09
CA MET A 151 5.14 -16.75 1.08
C MET A 151 4.00 -17.71 1.46
N SER A 152 3.93 -18.11 2.74
CA SER A 152 2.88 -19.02 3.20
C SER A 152 1.49 -18.39 3.13
N LEU A 153 1.37 -17.08 3.37
CA LEU A 153 0.12 -16.33 3.20
C LEU A 153 -0.21 -16.20 1.71
N GLU A 154 0.76 -15.76 0.91
CA GLU A 154 0.57 -15.55 -0.53
C GLU A 154 0.12 -16.83 -1.25
N VAL A 155 0.77 -17.97 -0.97
CA VAL A 155 0.42 -19.26 -1.56
C VAL A 155 -0.98 -19.70 -1.16
N THR A 156 -1.35 -19.56 0.12
CA THR A 156 -2.70 -19.93 0.59
C THR A 156 -3.77 -19.07 -0.08
N LEU A 157 -3.60 -17.75 -0.09
CA LEU A 157 -4.57 -16.85 -0.73
C LEU A 157 -4.65 -17.09 -2.24
N MET A 158 -3.53 -17.32 -2.91
CA MET A 158 -3.51 -17.67 -4.33
C MET A 158 -4.28 -18.95 -4.63
N GLN A 159 -4.18 -19.96 -3.75
CA GLN A 159 -4.93 -21.20 -3.88
C GLN A 159 -6.44 -20.95 -3.69
N MET A 160 -6.83 -20.19 -2.66
CA MET A 160 -8.23 -19.81 -2.42
C MET A 160 -8.84 -19.05 -3.60
N VAL A 161 -8.10 -18.10 -4.18
CA VAL A 161 -8.53 -17.35 -5.37
C VAL A 161 -8.75 -18.30 -6.56
N LYS A 162 -7.85 -19.26 -6.77
CA LYS A 162 -8.00 -20.28 -7.84
C LYS A 162 -9.21 -21.20 -7.62
N GLU A 163 -9.54 -21.49 -6.37
CA GLU A 163 -10.72 -22.28 -5.97
C GLU A 163 -12.03 -21.48 -6.00
N GLY A 164 -11.97 -20.18 -6.30
CA GLY A 164 -13.13 -19.32 -6.44
C GLY A 164 -13.63 -18.73 -5.12
N ALA A 165 -12.77 -18.65 -4.10
CA ALA A 165 -13.11 -18.01 -2.82
C ALA A 165 -13.49 -16.53 -3.04
N GLY A 166 -14.50 -16.08 -2.30
CA GLY A 166 -14.94 -14.69 -2.30
C GLY A 166 -14.04 -13.80 -1.42
N VAL A 167 -14.11 -12.49 -1.61
CA VAL A 167 -13.28 -11.51 -0.88
C VAL A 167 -13.43 -11.65 0.65
N GLY A 168 -14.64 -11.94 1.14
CA GLY A 168 -14.89 -12.13 2.57
C GLY A 168 -14.20 -13.37 3.17
N GLU A 169 -13.93 -14.40 2.36
CA GLU A 169 -13.15 -15.57 2.81
C GLU A 169 -11.66 -15.24 2.88
N LEU A 170 -11.16 -14.44 1.93
CA LEU A 170 -9.77 -13.96 1.95
C LEU A 170 -9.49 -13.09 3.17
N VAL A 171 -10.43 -12.19 3.55
CA VAL A 171 -10.34 -11.39 4.79
C VAL A 171 -10.12 -12.29 6.00
N LYS A 172 -10.96 -13.32 6.18
CA LYS A 172 -10.88 -14.25 7.31
C LYS A 172 -9.55 -14.99 7.36
N GLU A 173 -8.99 -15.37 6.21
CA GLU A 173 -7.69 -16.04 6.17
C GLU A 173 -6.54 -15.09 6.53
N ILE A 174 -6.61 -13.83 6.07
CA ILE A 174 -5.65 -12.79 6.45
C ILE A 174 -5.72 -12.54 7.96
N GLU A 175 -6.92 -12.37 8.53
CA GLU A 175 -7.13 -12.13 9.96
C GLU A 175 -6.54 -13.25 10.83
N LYS A 176 -6.75 -14.52 10.45
CA LYS A 176 -6.16 -15.66 11.17
C LYS A 176 -4.64 -15.59 11.23
N ARG A 177 -4.00 -15.00 10.21
CA ARG A 177 -2.55 -14.93 10.09
C ARG A 177 -1.93 -13.66 10.63
N ILE A 178 -2.72 -12.62 10.94
CA ILE A 178 -2.22 -11.35 11.49
C ILE A 178 -1.32 -11.57 12.72
N SER A 179 -1.72 -12.45 13.64
CA SER A 179 -0.91 -12.74 14.85
C SER A 179 0.47 -13.33 14.55
N SER A 180 0.63 -13.98 13.40
CA SER A 180 1.93 -14.45 12.92
C SER A 180 2.74 -13.36 12.23
N VAL A 181 2.07 -12.36 11.64
CA VAL A 181 2.69 -11.17 11.05
C VAL A 181 3.30 -10.27 12.12
N GLU A 182 2.62 -10.09 13.26
CA GLU A 182 3.13 -9.31 14.41
C GLU A 182 4.50 -9.82 14.90
N LYS A 183 4.77 -11.11 14.74
CA LYS A 183 6.02 -11.73 15.18
C LYS A 183 7.19 -11.48 14.22
N ILE A 184 6.95 -10.88 13.05
CA ILE A 184 7.99 -10.63 12.04
C ILE A 184 8.90 -9.47 12.47
N SER A 185 8.34 -8.43 13.07
CA SER A 185 9.07 -7.23 13.47
C SER A 185 8.27 -6.44 14.50
N ASP A 186 8.94 -5.89 15.51
CA ASP A 186 8.32 -5.03 16.53
C ASP A 186 7.72 -3.73 15.94
N ASP A 187 8.18 -3.35 14.74
CA ASP A 187 7.68 -2.19 14.00
C ASP A 187 6.29 -2.41 13.40
N ILE A 188 5.90 -3.66 13.21
CA ILE A 188 4.61 -4.04 12.63
C ILE A 188 3.62 -4.28 13.76
N GLY A 189 2.48 -3.62 13.70
CA GLY A 189 1.46 -3.87 14.70
C GLY A 189 0.19 -3.04 14.56
N PRO A 190 -0.75 -3.25 15.48
CA PRO A 190 -2.06 -2.60 15.44
C PRO A 190 -1.95 -1.07 15.53
N PRO A 191 -2.97 -0.33 15.05
CA PRO A 191 -4.27 -0.85 14.59
C PRO A 191 -4.22 -1.48 13.19
N TRP A 192 -4.87 -2.63 13.03
CA TRP A 192 -5.06 -3.27 11.73
C TRP A 192 -6.21 -2.61 10.99
N LYS A 193 -5.99 -2.22 9.73
CA LYS A 193 -7.03 -1.62 8.90
C LYS A 193 -7.26 -2.47 7.68
N PHE A 194 -8.52 -2.87 7.48
CA PHE A 194 -8.98 -3.60 6.31
C PHE A 194 -9.91 -2.71 5.48
N MET A 195 -9.68 -2.71 4.18
CA MET A 195 -10.54 -2.07 3.20
C MET A 195 -10.91 -3.08 2.13
N LEU A 196 -12.18 -3.08 1.75
CA LEU A 196 -12.73 -3.84 0.65
C LEU A 196 -12.98 -2.92 -0.53
N ILE A 197 -12.85 -3.47 -1.72
CA ILE A 197 -13.21 -2.81 -2.97
C ILE A 197 -14.11 -3.79 -3.71
N ASP A 198 -15.32 -3.35 -4.02
CA ASP A 198 -16.21 -4.07 -4.91
C ASP A 198 -16.61 -3.16 -6.09
N ARG A 199 -17.58 -3.60 -6.90
CA ARG A 199 -18.06 -2.85 -8.06
C ARG A 199 -18.78 -1.56 -7.69
N GLU A 200 -19.23 -1.41 -6.44
CA GLU A 200 -19.91 -0.21 -5.94
C GLU A 200 -18.91 0.80 -5.35
N GLY A 201 -17.71 0.35 -5.01
CA GLY A 201 -16.59 1.17 -4.60
C GLY A 201 -15.90 0.65 -3.33
N ILE A 202 -15.28 1.57 -2.60
CA ILE A 202 -14.49 1.25 -1.41
C ILE A 202 -15.37 1.16 -0.16
N LYS A 203 -15.20 0.09 0.63
CA LYS A 203 -15.90 -0.18 1.88
C LYS A 203 -14.92 -0.54 2.99
N ARG A 204 -15.28 -0.30 4.24
CA ARG A 204 -14.56 -0.89 5.38
C ARG A 204 -14.99 -2.35 5.49
N ALA A 205 -14.02 -3.25 5.70
CA ALA A 205 -14.30 -4.67 5.95
C ALA A 205 -14.96 -4.85 7.33
#